data_AF-A0A6P8F1H4-F1
#
_entry.id   AF-A0A6P8F1H4-F1
#
_cell.length_a   1.000
_cell.length_b   1.000
_cell.length_c   1.000
_cell.angle_alpha   90.00
_cell.angle_beta   90.00
_cell.angle_gamma   90.00
#
_symmetry.space_group_name_H-M   'P 1'
#
loop_
_entity.id
_entity.type
_entity.pdbx_description
1 polymer ?
#
loop_
_entity_poly.entity_id
_entity_poly.type
_entity_poly.pdbx_seq_one_letter_code
_entity_poly.pdbx_strand_id
1 'polypeptide(L)'
;MFTLAYTALLVSASLLLVHGGVISKTRICEDDGKTYHDQERWQPNPCTSCMCENGNTKCTLTLCAPLRNCPYLGVVPKDQCCPVCPEMEFYPEVIVPQPRNIQQSGRRPWW
;
A
#
# COMPACT_ATOMS: atom_id res chain seq x y z
N MET A 1 -46.45 11.97 47.25
CA MET A 1 -45.38 10.96 47.37
C MET A 1 -45.31 10.07 46.12
N PHE A 2 -46.41 9.45 45.67
CA PHE A 2 -46.46 8.62 44.46
C PHE A 2 -46.15 9.37 43.14
N THR A 3 -46.58 10.63 43.03
CA THR A 3 -46.32 11.48 41.85
C THR A 3 -44.84 11.80 41.65
N LEU A 4 -44.12 12.09 42.75
CA LEU A 4 -42.68 12.38 42.72
C LEU A 4 -41.85 11.17 42.28
N ALA A 5 -42.24 9.97 42.73
CA ALA A 5 -41.61 8.72 42.31
C ALA A 5 -41.84 8.45 40.82
N TYR A 6 -43.06 8.67 40.33
CA TYR A 6 -43.39 8.52 38.91
C TYR A 6 -42.61 9.51 38.03
N THR A 7 -42.53 10.79 38.42
CA THR A 7 -41.74 11.79 37.68
C THR A 7 -40.25 11.48 37.70
N ALA A 8 -39.71 11.00 38.81
CA ALA A 8 -38.31 10.60 38.90
C ALA A 8 -37.98 9.41 37.96
N LEU A 9 -38.88 8.42 37.88
CA LEU A 9 -38.75 7.29 36.96
C LEU A 9 -38.80 7.74 35.49
N LEU A 10 -39.76 8.60 35.12
CA LEU A 10 -39.85 9.14 33.75
C LEU A 10 -38.59 9.92 33.36
N VAL A 11 -38.09 10.79 34.24
CA VAL A 11 -36.87 11.58 33.99
C VAL A 11 -35.66 10.66 33.83
N SER A 12 -35.52 9.61 34.65
CA SER A 12 -34.44 8.64 34.53
C SER A 12 -34.51 7.86 33.21
N ALA A 13 -35.71 7.44 32.78
CA ALA A 13 -35.93 6.76 31.51
C ALA A 13 -35.61 7.67 30.32
N SER A 14 -36.03 8.94 30.38
CA SER A 14 -35.67 9.95 29.37
C SER A 14 -34.16 10.18 29.31
N LEU A 15 -33.46 10.26 30.45
CA LEU A 15 -32.00 10.38 30.48
C LEU A 15 -31.29 9.15 29.89
N LEU A 16 -31.82 7.94 30.09
CA LEU A 16 -31.27 6.71 29.50
C LEU A 16 -31.51 6.64 27.99
N LEU A 17 -32.62 7.18 27.49
CA LEU A 17 -32.88 7.30 26.05
C LEU A 17 -32.01 8.37 25.39
N VAL A 18 -31.70 9.45 26.11
CA VAL A 18 -30.81 10.52 25.63
C VAL A 18 -29.32 10.14 25.75
N HIS A 19 -28.94 9.38 26.79
CA HIS A 19 -27.60 8.80 26.96
C HIS A 19 -27.46 7.39 26.38
N GLY A 20 -28.46 6.90 25.66
CA GLY A 20 -28.40 5.69 24.85
C GLY A 20 -27.53 5.94 23.62
N GLY A 21 -26.27 6.29 23.86
CA GLY A 21 -25.27 6.51 22.84
C GLY A 21 -25.15 5.26 22.00
N VAL A 22 -25.52 5.37 20.73
CA VAL A 22 -25.12 4.41 19.71
C VAL A 22 -23.60 4.56 19.61
N ILE A 23 -22.85 3.81 20.43
CA ILE A 23 -21.45 3.54 20.12
C ILE A 23 -21.52 2.52 18.98
N SER A 24 -21.90 3.01 17.79
CA SER A 24 -21.62 2.30 16.56
C SER A 24 -20.12 2.14 16.55
N LYS A 25 -19.65 0.93 16.85
CA LYS A 25 -18.26 0.56 16.69
C LYS A 25 -17.98 0.62 15.19
N THR A 26 -17.70 1.81 14.69
CA THR A 26 -17.30 2.01 13.30
C THR A 26 -16.02 1.23 13.13
N ARG A 27 -16.05 0.25 12.23
CA ARG A 27 -14.88 -0.52 11.87
C ARG A 27 -13.97 0.42 11.07
N ILE A 28 -12.95 0.92 11.75
CA ILE A 28 -11.92 1.79 11.19
C ILE A 28 -10.57 1.11 11.36
N CYS A 29 -9.70 1.37 10.41
CA CYS A 29 -8.30 0.98 10.44
C CYS A 29 -7.44 2.23 10.45
N GLU A 30 -6.27 2.15 11.08
CA GLU A 30 -5.29 3.23 11.06
C GLU A 30 -3.99 2.71 10.45
N ASP A 31 -3.43 3.45 9.49
CA ASP A 31 -2.15 3.16 8.86
C ASP A 31 -1.45 4.49 8.53
N ASP A 32 -0.19 4.61 8.96
CA ASP A 32 0.63 5.83 8.80
C ASP A 32 -0.07 7.14 9.23
N GLY A 33 -0.82 7.09 10.33
CA GLY A 33 -1.58 8.24 10.86
C GLY A 33 -2.81 8.63 10.04
N LYS A 34 -3.21 7.82 9.06
CA LYS A 34 -4.45 7.98 8.29
C LYS A 34 -5.47 6.93 8.72
N THR A 35 -6.73 7.35 8.78
CA THR A 35 -7.86 6.46 9.07
C THR A 35 -8.54 6.00 7.79
N TYR A 36 -8.87 4.72 7.75
CA TYR A 36 -9.53 4.03 6.65
C TYR A 36 -10.81 3.35 7.15
N HIS A 37 -11.86 3.37 6.33
CA HIS A 37 -13.13 2.71 6.62
C HIS A 37 -13.10 1.23 6.27
N ASP A 38 -14.02 0.45 6.85
CA ASP A 38 -14.20 -0.96 6.50
C ASP A 38 -14.37 -1.15 4.98
N GLN A 39 -13.69 -2.15 4.42
CA GLN A 39 -13.57 -2.46 2.99
C GLN A 39 -12.79 -1.43 2.15
N GLU A 40 -12.26 -0.36 2.77
CA GLU A 40 -11.40 0.60 2.08
C GLU A 40 -10.05 -0.03 1.72
N ARG A 41 -9.56 0.30 0.53
CA ARG A 41 -8.27 -0.17 0.01
C ARG A 41 -7.36 1.01 -0.25
N TRP A 42 -6.09 0.86 0.10
CA TRP A 42 -5.07 1.87 -0.14
C TRP A 42 -3.72 1.22 -0.47
N GLN A 43 -2.81 2.03 -1.01
CA GLN A 43 -1.46 1.59 -1.37
C GLN A 43 -0.45 2.57 -0.80
N PRO A 44 0.21 2.23 0.32
CA PRO A 44 1.26 3.07 0.91
C PRO A 44 2.46 3.25 -0.02
N ASN A 45 2.75 2.24 -0.84
CA ASN A 45 3.80 2.25 -1.85
C ASN A 45 3.40 1.33 -3.02
N PRO A 46 4.06 1.40 -4.20
CA PRO A 46 3.70 0.61 -5.37
C PRO A 46 3.72 -0.92 -5.16
N CYS A 47 4.47 -1.41 -4.16
CA CYS A 47 4.60 -2.83 -3.86
C CYS A 47 3.64 -3.34 -2.79
N THR A 48 2.94 -2.46 -2.08
CA THR A 48 2.13 -2.82 -0.90
C THR A 48 0.69 -2.41 -1.14
N SER A 49 -0.20 -3.38 -1.09
CA SER A 49 -1.64 -3.16 -1.18
C SER A 49 -2.29 -3.52 0.14
N CYS A 50 -3.01 -2.57 0.73
CA CYS A 50 -3.66 -2.72 2.02
C CYS A 50 -5.19 -2.62 1.89
N MET A 51 -5.89 -3.30 2.78
CA MET A 51 -7.34 -3.25 2.92
C MET A 51 -7.73 -3.24 4.38
N CYS A 52 -8.75 -2.46 4.72
CA CYS A 52 -9.36 -2.51 6.04
C CYS A 52 -10.44 -3.57 6.03
N GLU A 53 -10.27 -4.64 6.80
CA GLU A 53 -11.25 -5.70 6.91
C GLU A 53 -11.62 -5.90 8.38
N ASN A 54 -12.88 -5.62 8.70
CA ASN A 54 -13.40 -5.78 10.05
C ASN A 54 -12.67 -4.95 11.12
N GLY A 55 -12.16 -3.77 10.73
CA GLY A 55 -11.32 -2.93 11.60
C GLY A 55 -9.89 -3.46 11.78
N ASN A 56 -9.45 -4.39 10.94
CA ASN A 56 -8.07 -4.86 10.88
C ASN A 56 -7.43 -4.47 9.54
N THR A 57 -6.26 -3.84 9.60
CA THR A 57 -5.44 -3.59 8.42
C THR A 57 -4.85 -4.91 7.90
N LYS A 58 -5.12 -5.24 6.64
CA LYS A 58 -4.57 -6.38 5.91
C LYS A 58 -3.74 -5.88 4.75
N CYS A 59 -2.42 -5.97 4.85
CA CYS A 59 -1.50 -5.58 3.79
C CYS A 59 -0.85 -6.80 3.13
N THR A 60 -0.77 -6.75 1.82
CA THR A 60 -0.10 -7.74 0.97
C THR A 60 1.09 -7.08 0.29
N LEU A 61 2.26 -7.68 0.47
CA LEU A 61 3.48 -7.27 -0.19
C LEU A 61 3.66 -8.06 -1.49
N THR A 62 3.88 -7.35 -2.59
CA THR A 62 4.23 -7.94 -3.88
C THR A 62 5.73 -8.16 -3.94
N LEU A 63 6.15 -9.40 -4.18
CA LEU A 63 7.54 -9.77 -4.42
C LEU A 63 7.77 -9.90 -5.93
N CYS A 64 8.81 -9.23 -6.42
CA CYS A 64 9.15 -9.25 -7.83
C CYS A 64 9.91 -10.52 -8.21
N ALA A 65 9.58 -11.07 -9.38
CA ALA A 65 10.35 -12.16 -9.95
C ALA A 65 11.75 -11.65 -10.38
N PRO A 66 12.80 -12.49 -10.27
CA PRO A 66 14.11 -12.12 -10.76
C PRO A 66 14.11 -11.98 -12.28
N LEU A 67 14.61 -10.85 -12.79
CA LEU A 67 14.84 -10.66 -14.22
C LEU A 67 15.96 -11.58 -14.69
N ARG A 68 15.62 -12.51 -15.60
CA ARG A 68 16.59 -13.41 -16.23
C ARG A 68 16.84 -12.96 -17.67
N ASN A 69 18.07 -13.12 -18.14
CA ASN A 69 18.45 -12.86 -19.53
C ASN A 69 18.16 -11.42 -20.01
N CYS A 70 18.27 -10.46 -19.10
CA CYS A 70 18.12 -9.04 -19.42
C CYS A 70 19.42 -8.50 -20.04
N PRO A 71 19.39 -7.91 -21.25
CA PRO A 71 20.60 -7.36 -21.87
C PRO A 71 21.13 -6.11 -21.14
N TYR A 72 20.28 -5.45 -20.35
CA TYR A 72 20.58 -4.24 -19.59
C TYR A 72 20.13 -4.38 -18.14
N LEU A 73 20.52 -3.41 -17.31
CA LEU A 73 20.00 -3.30 -15.94
C LEU A 73 18.50 -3.07 -15.97
N GLY A 74 17.77 -3.77 -15.10
CA GLY A 74 16.33 -3.58 -14.93
C GLY A 74 16.03 -2.20 -14.38
N VAL A 75 15.02 -1.53 -14.94
CA VAL A 75 14.57 -0.21 -14.51
C VAL A 75 13.20 -0.37 -13.87
N VAL A 76 12.97 0.28 -12.73
CA VAL A 76 11.64 0.35 -12.09
C VAL A 76 10.93 1.60 -12.60
N PRO A 77 9.86 1.48 -13.40
CA PRO A 77 9.11 2.65 -13.86
C PRO A 77 8.45 3.40 -12.71
N LYS A 78 8.19 4.69 -12.90
CA LYS A 78 7.45 5.49 -11.92
C LYS A 78 6.10 4.82 -11.62
N ASP A 79 5.75 4.76 -10.35
CA ASP A 79 4.50 4.17 -9.84
C ASP A 79 4.36 2.64 -10.08
N GLN A 80 5.44 1.93 -10.44
CA GLN A 80 5.46 0.46 -10.51
C GLN A 80 6.27 -0.17 -9.38
N CYS A 81 5.88 -1.36 -8.95
CA CYS A 81 6.64 -2.13 -7.95
C CYS A 81 7.89 -2.79 -8.52
N CYS A 82 7.77 -3.38 -9.72
CA CYS A 82 8.77 -4.32 -10.21
C CYS A 82 9.62 -3.77 -11.36
N PRO A 83 10.90 -4.15 -11.42
CA PRO A 83 11.77 -3.74 -12.51
C PRO A 83 11.37 -4.46 -13.80
N VAL A 84 11.52 -3.76 -14.91
CA VAL A 84 11.30 -4.29 -16.26
C VAL A 84 12.62 -4.28 -17.04
N CYS A 85 12.75 -5.18 -18.00
CA CYS A 85 13.88 -5.19 -18.94
C CYS A 85 13.66 -4.15 -20.03
N PRO A 86 14.52 -3.14 -20.17
CA PRO A 86 14.38 -2.16 -21.24
C PRO A 86 14.76 -2.79 -22.59
N GLU A 87 13.97 -2.49 -23.63
CA GLU A 87 14.09 -3.08 -24.97
C GLU A 87 15.05 -2.32 -25.91
N MET A 88 15.68 -1.24 -25.41
CA MET A 88 16.52 -0.22 -26.08
C MET A 88 15.82 1.14 -26.32
N GLU A 89 16.42 2.17 -25.70
CA GLU A 89 16.44 3.61 -26.04
C GLU A 89 15.14 4.41 -26.21
N PHE A 90 14.39 4.72 -25.14
CA PHE A 90 13.64 6.00 -25.07
C PHE A 90 13.22 6.36 -23.62
N TYR A 91 14.19 6.48 -22.71
CA TYR A 91 13.97 7.17 -21.42
C TYR A 91 14.91 8.37 -21.36
N PRO A 92 14.43 9.61 -21.46
CA PRO A 92 15.29 10.81 -21.52
C PRO A 92 16.06 11.11 -20.23
N GLU A 93 16.02 10.27 -19.19
CA GLU A 93 16.69 10.54 -17.90
C GLU A 93 17.51 9.40 -17.30
N VAL A 94 17.80 8.31 -18.04
CA VAL A 94 18.74 7.29 -17.55
C VAL A 94 19.90 7.15 -18.52
N ILE A 95 21.02 7.80 -18.20
CA ILE A 95 22.30 7.55 -18.86
C ILE A 95 22.71 6.12 -18.49
N VAL A 96 22.29 5.12 -19.26
CA VAL A 96 22.77 3.75 -19.10
C VAL A 96 24.22 3.73 -19.61
N PRO A 97 25.23 3.45 -18.78
CA PRO A 97 26.58 3.30 -19.27
C PRO A 97 26.61 2.13 -20.26
N GLN A 98 27.10 2.37 -21.48
CA GLN A 98 27.28 1.30 -22.47
C GLN A 98 28.12 0.17 -21.85
N PRO A 99 27.75 -1.11 -22.07
CA PRO A 99 28.60 -2.21 -21.64
C PRO A 99 29.95 -2.09 -22.37
N ARG A 100 31.06 -2.07 -21.60
CA ARG A 100 32.41 -2.15 -22.16
C ARG A 100 32.49 -3.41 -23.01
N ASN A 101 32.69 -3.24 -24.32
CA ASN A 101 32.95 -4.34 -25.25
C ASN A 101 34.19 -5.13 -24.80
N ILE A 102 34.00 -6.36 -24.30
CA ILE A 102 35.10 -7.29 -23.99
C ILE A 102 35.47 -8.10 -25.25
N GLN A 103 35.64 -7.45 -26.41
CA GLN A 103 35.87 -8.19 -27.66
C GLN A 103 37.11 -7.83 -28.49
N GLN A 104 37.99 -6.93 -28.08
CA GLN A 104 39.16 -6.61 -28.93
C GLN A 104 40.44 -6.34 -28.14
N SER A 105 40.97 -7.36 -27.47
CA SER A 105 42.43 -7.39 -27.25
C SER A 105 42.94 -8.83 -27.41
N GLY A 106 43.44 -9.14 -28.62
CA GLY A 106 44.21 -10.37 -28.80
C GLY A 106 44.14 -11.06 -30.15
N ARG A 107 44.00 -10.35 -31.28
CA ARG A 107 44.53 -10.91 -32.53
C ARG A 107 46.05 -10.99 -32.42
N ARG A 108 46.56 -12.18 -32.08
CA ARG A 108 47.94 -12.56 -32.39
C ARG A 108 47.88 -13.63 -33.47
N PRO A 109 48.33 -13.32 -34.71
CA PRO A 109 48.63 -14.36 -35.68
C PRO A 109 49.87 -15.09 -35.16
N TRP A 110 49.76 -16.39 -34.94
CA TRP A 110 50.94 -17.24 -34.96
C TRP A 110 51.14 -17.62 -36.42
N TRP A 111 52.30 -17.24 -36.96
CA TRP A 111 53.03 -18.07 -37.92
C TRP A 111 53.00 -19.55 -37.50
#